data_AF-A0A922MPT2-F1
#
_entry.id   AF-A0A922MPT2-F1
#
_cell.length_a   1.000
_cell.length_b   1.000
_cell.length_c   1.000
_cell.angle_alpha   90.00
_cell.angle_beta   90.00
_cell.angle_gamma   90.00
#
_symmetry.space_group_name_H-M   'P 1'
#
loop_
_entity.id
_entity.type
_entity.pdbx_description
1 polymer ?
#
loop_
_entity_poly.entity_id
_entity_poly.type
_entity_poly.pdbx_seq_one_letter_code
_entity_poly.pdbx_strand_id
1 'polypeptide(L)' 'MASIAAAQVQEVRSITRIERIGAHSHIRGLGLDDSLEPRAVSQGMVGQKMARKAAGVILQMIREGT' A
#
# COMPACT_ATOMS: atom_id res chain seq x y z
N MET A 1 0.65 23.18 -40.31
CA MET A 1 -0.01 23.63 -39.07
C MET A 1 -0.38 22.39 -38.25
N ALA A 2 0.56 21.85 -37.47
CA ALA A 2 0.28 20.76 -36.54
C ALA A 2 0.53 21.28 -35.13
N SER A 3 -0.52 21.35 -34.32
CA SER A 3 -0.46 21.83 -32.93
C SER A 3 0.32 20.84 -32.08
N ILE A 4 1.47 21.28 -31.56
CA ILE A 4 2.23 20.56 -30.55
C ILE A 4 1.38 20.60 -29.28
N ALA A 5 0.83 19.45 -28.87
CA ALA A 5 0.13 19.32 -27.61
C ALA A 5 1.11 19.67 -26.48
N ALA A 6 0.83 20.76 -25.78
CA ALA A 6 1.61 21.20 -24.63
C ALA A 6 1.65 20.06 -23.60
N ALA A 7 2.86 19.60 -23.28
CA ALA A 7 3.08 18.66 -22.20
C ALA A 7 2.53 19.28 -20.91
N GLN A 8 1.46 18.70 -20.37
CA GLN A 8 0.87 19.08 -19.10
C GLN A 8 1.91 18.80 -18.00
N VAL A 9 2.51 19.87 -17.46
CA VAL A 9 3.43 19.79 -16.32
C VAL A 9 2.60 19.37 -15.10
N GLN A 10 2.77 18.13 -14.64
CA GLN A 10 2.16 17.66 -13.40
C GLN A 10 2.77 18.43 -12.21
N GLU A 11 1.98 19.28 -11.58
CA GLU A 11 2.35 19.95 -10.33
C GLU A 11 2.50 18.91 -9.21
N VAL A 12 3.74 18.57 -8.85
CA VAL A 12 4.04 17.66 -7.74
C VAL A 12 3.77 18.40 -6.44
N ARG A 13 2.53 18.32 -5.94
CA ARG A 13 2.22 18.77 -4.58
C ARG A 13 2.93 17.85 -3.60
N SER A 14 3.97 18.36 -2.96
CA SER A 14 4.60 17.69 -1.81
C SER A 14 3.54 17.50 -0.74
N ILE A 15 3.06 16.27 -0.57
CA ILE A 15 2.13 15.92 0.49
C ILE A 15 2.90 16.15 1.80
N THR A 16 2.64 17.28 2.47
CA THR A 16 3.09 17.49 3.85
C THR A 16 2.65 16.28 4.63
N ARG A 17 3.60 15.46 5.09
CA ARG A 17 3.30 14.20 5.79
C ARG A 17 2.47 14.55 7.02
N ILE A 18 1.16 14.33 6.93
CA ILE A 18 0.28 14.38 8.10
C ILE A 18 0.80 13.30 9.04
N GLU A 19 1.27 13.70 10.22
CA GLU A 19 1.51 12.77 11.31
C GLU A 19 0.17 12.13 11.67
N ARG A 20 -0.01 10.87 11.27
CA ARG A 20 -1.27 10.14 11.49
C ARG A 20 -1.38 9.78 12.97
N ILE A 21 -1.96 10.66 13.77
CA ILE A 21 -2.45 10.36 15.12
C ILE A 21 -3.89 9.86 14.98
N GLY A 22 -4.08 8.59 14.62
CA GLY A 22 -5.39 7.95 14.44
C GLY A 22 -5.36 6.48 14.86
N ALA A 23 -6.53 5.82 14.91
CA ALA A 23 -6.63 4.43 15.39
C ALA A 23 -5.71 3.44 14.66
N HIS A 24 -5.43 3.70 13.37
CA HIS A 24 -4.55 2.87 12.54
C HIS A 24 -3.14 3.46 12.36
N SER A 25 -2.73 4.39 13.22
CA SER A 25 -1.44 5.08 13.17
C SER A 25 -0.23 4.14 13.15
N HIS A 26 -0.36 2.98 13.79
CA HIS A 26 0.67 1.96 13.95
C HIS A 26 0.73 0.95 12.80
N ILE A 27 -0.28 0.91 11.92
CA ILE A 27 -0.31 -0.02 10.79
C ILE A 27 0.58 0.51 9.66
N ARG A 28 1.57 -0.29 9.27
CA ARG A 28 2.55 0.04 8.22
C ARG A 28 2.54 -0.93 7.03
N GLY A 29 1.82 -2.05 7.15
CA GLY A 29 1.70 -3.06 6.11
C GLY A 29 1.01 -4.33 6.62
N LEU A 30 0.88 -5.34 5.77
CA LEU A 30 0.23 -6.61 6.12
C LEU A 30 1.11 -7.54 6.96
N GLY A 31 2.42 -7.28 7.04
CA GLY A 31 3.36 -8.06 7.84
C GLY A 31 3.57 -9.50 7.35
N LEU A 32 3.55 -9.70 6.03
CA LEU A 32 3.76 -10.98 5.36
C LEU A 32 5.25 -11.20 5.07
N ASP A 33 5.68 -12.44 4.94
CA ASP A 33 6.96 -12.81 4.33
C ASP A 33 6.83 -13.06 2.82
N ASP A 34 7.93 -13.50 2.20
CA ASP A 34 8.00 -13.74 0.76
C ASP A 34 7.12 -14.91 0.29
N SER A 35 6.67 -15.77 1.20
CA SER A 35 5.72 -16.87 0.95
C SER A 35 4.27 -16.46 1.21
N LEU A 36 4.00 -15.16 1.41
CA LEU A 36 2.71 -14.60 1.81
C LEU A 36 2.20 -15.09 3.18
N GLU A 37 3.08 -15.62 4.03
CA GLU A 37 2.70 -16.07 5.36
C GLU A 37 2.79 -14.90 6.37
N PRO A 38 1.74 -14.68 7.19
CA PRO A 38 1.74 -13.61 8.17
C PRO A 38 2.58 -13.98 9.40
N ARG A 39 3.53 -13.12 9.74
CA ARG A 39 4.24 -13.19 11.02
C ARG A 39 3.27 -12.91 12.17
N ALA A 40 3.51 -13.52 13.34
CA ALA A 40 2.64 -13.40 14.52
C ALA A 40 2.39 -11.94 14.93
N VAL A 41 3.45 -11.13 14.91
CA VAL A 41 3.42 -9.68 15.08
C VAL A 41 4.35 -9.06 14.03
N SER A 42 3.85 -8.17 13.18
CA SER A 42 4.67 -7.48 12.18
C SER A 42 3.94 -6.29 11.56
N GLN A 43 4.68 -5.22 11.26
CA GLN A 43 4.18 -4.01 10.58
C GLN A 43 2.92 -3.38 11.22
N GLY A 44 2.79 -3.50 12.55
CA GLY A 44 1.63 -3.02 13.30
C GLY A 44 0.47 -4.00 13.38
N MET A 45 0.50 -5.11 12.64
CA MET A 45 -0.53 -6.15 12.68
C MET A 45 -0.17 -7.22 13.72
N VAL A 46 -1.19 -7.69 14.45
CA VAL A 46 -1.09 -8.79 15.43
C VAL A 46 -2.18 -9.81 15.14
N GLY A 47 -1.81 -11.09 15.03
CA GLY A 47 -2.78 -12.17 14.78
C GLY A 47 -3.45 -12.09 13.41
N GLN A 48 -4.75 -12.43 13.34
CA GLN A 48 -5.59 -12.40 12.13
C GLN A 48 -4.94 -13.04 10.90
N LYS A 49 -4.31 -14.21 11.10
CA LYS A 49 -3.42 -14.84 10.10
C LYS A 49 -4.14 -15.10 8.78
N MET A 50 -5.29 -15.77 8.81
CA MET A 50 -6.03 -16.12 7.58
C MET A 50 -6.46 -14.90 6.78
N ALA A 51 -6.99 -13.87 7.46
CA ALA A 51 -7.39 -12.61 6.81
C ALA A 51 -6.20 -11.87 6.19
N ARG A 52 -5.06 -11.82 6.90
CA ARG A 52 -3.84 -11.16 6.38
C ARG A 52 -3.26 -11.89 5.19
N LYS A 53 -3.25 -13.22 5.20
CA LYS A 53 -2.83 -14.04 4.05
C LYS A 53 -3.73 -13.80 2.84
N ALA A 54 -5.06 -13.83 3.03
CA ALA A 54 -6.01 -13.54 1.96
C ALA A 54 -5.82 -12.12 1.39
N ALA A 55 -5.60 -11.12 2.25
CA ALA A 55 -5.28 -9.76 1.81
C ALA A 55 -3.96 -9.69 1.02
N GLY A 56 -2.97 -10.53 1.35
CA GLY A 56 -1.73 -10.68 0.59
C GLY A 56 -1.95 -11.19 -0.83
N VAL A 57 -2.79 -12.21 -0.99
CA VAL A 57 -3.17 -12.73 -2.32
C VAL A 57 -3.88 -11.65 -3.13
N ILE A 58 -4.81 -10.91 -2.53
CA ILE A 58 -5.51 -9.79 -3.19
C ILE A 58 -4.51 -8.71 -3.62
N LEU A 59 -3.55 -8.36 -2.76
CA LEU A 59 -2.51 -7.39 -3.09
C LEU A 59 -1.66 -7.86 -4.28
N GLN A 60 -1.38 -9.17 -4.39
CA GLN A 60 -0.67 -9.73 -5.54
C GLN A 60 -1.50 -9.65 -6.82
N MET A 61 -2.78 -10.04 -6.78
CA MET A 61 -3.70 -9.92 -7.93
C MET A 61 -3.75 -8.47 -8.44
N ILE A 62 -3.87 -7.49 -7.54
CA ILE A 62 -3.88 -6.07 -7.91
C ILE A 62 -2.56 -5.64 -8.57
N ARG A 63 -1.42 -6.14 -8.09
CA ARG A 63 -0.09 -5.81 -8.65
C ARG A 63 0.12 -6.41 -10.03
N GLU A 64 -0.40 -7.61 -10.26
CA GLU A 64 -0.36 -8.30 -11.54
C GLU A 64 -1.36 -7.71 -12.55
N GLY A 65 -2.28 -6.86 -12.08
CA GLY A 65 -3.25 -6.15 -12.93
C GLY A 65 -4.49 -6.97 -13.26
N THR A 66 -4.82 -7.97 -12.43
CA THR A 66 -6.03 -8.80 -12.52
C THR A 66 -7.09 -8.36 -11.52
#